data_AF-A0A833GPQ5-F1
#
_entry.id   AF-A0A833GPQ5-F1
#
_cell.length_a   1.000
_cell.length_b   1.000
_cell.length_c   1.000
_cell.angle_alpha   90.00
_cell.angle_beta   90.00
_cell.angle_gamma   90.00
#
_symmetry.space_group_name_H-M   'P 1'
#
loop_
_entity.id
_entity.type
_entity.pdbx_description
1 polymer ?
#
loop_
_entity_poly.entity_id
_entity_poly.type
_entity_poly.pdbx_seq_one_letter_code
_entity_poly.pdbx_strand_id
1 'polypeptide(L)'
;MPQEPSDDWTRVVDSKLRAQLLNTAQTAYANACSLIIDAKVLLDAQRYPRAGALAILAEEEYAKSFVLCICARDGRWDSAIFRGLVDHGAKQAISQGMLLYWQWLQTNLQRVAELNRCSIIGIRPSLFPSQQEWNSMVDQTRSSHMKKRQRDKLKQRFFYVGVGREGHAIHLPAAISSKVASECIDTACTFKSVMEFSLAEQIPQFHPIAI
;
A
#
# COMPACT_ATOMS: atom_id res chain seq x y z
N MET A 1 15.48 -24.96 -26.41
CA MET A 1 15.48 -24.97 -24.93
C MET A 1 14.16 -25.55 -24.48
N PRO A 2 14.12 -26.53 -23.56
CA PRO A 2 12.86 -27.01 -23.00
C PRO A 2 12.22 -25.84 -22.23
N GLN A 3 10.96 -25.53 -22.51
CA GLN A 3 10.20 -24.60 -21.69
C GLN A 3 9.99 -25.27 -20.33
N GLU A 4 10.47 -24.67 -19.25
CA GLU A 4 10.11 -25.10 -17.90
C GLU A 4 8.58 -25.10 -17.77
N PRO A 5 8.00 -26.11 -17.10
CA PRO A 5 6.55 -26.16 -16.90
C PRO A 5 6.12 -24.88 -16.20
N SER A 6 5.15 -24.17 -16.80
CA SER A 6 4.56 -22.98 -16.20
C SER A 6 3.96 -23.41 -14.85
N ASP A 7 4.53 -22.89 -13.76
CA ASP A 7 4.13 -23.16 -12.37
C ASP A 7 2.81 -22.42 -12.03
N ASP A 8 1.88 -22.42 -12.99
CA ASP A 8 0.60 -21.74 -12.89
C ASP A 8 -0.44 -22.67 -12.26
N TRP A 9 -0.91 -22.25 -11.09
CA TRP A 9 -1.91 -22.95 -10.31
C TRP A 9 -3.03 -21.99 -9.93
N THR A 10 -4.23 -22.54 -9.77
CA THR A 10 -5.41 -21.84 -9.26
C THR A 10 -6.08 -22.72 -8.22
N ARG A 11 -6.50 -22.12 -7.11
CA ARG A 11 -7.23 -22.80 -6.04
C ARG A 11 -8.55 -22.08 -5.78
N VAL A 12 -9.63 -22.85 -5.72
CA VAL A 12 -10.91 -22.35 -5.23
C VAL A 12 -10.76 -22.03 -3.75
N VAL A 13 -11.21 -20.86 -3.34
CA VAL A 13 -11.16 -20.43 -1.94
C VAL A 13 -12.37 -21.00 -1.21
N ASP A 14 -12.20 -22.19 -0.64
CA ASP A 14 -13.16 -22.79 0.28
C ASP A 14 -13.17 -22.07 1.65
N SER A 15 -14.07 -22.48 2.56
CA SER A 15 -14.19 -21.86 3.88
C SER A 15 -12.90 -21.94 4.71
N LYS A 16 -12.13 -23.03 4.58
CA LYS A 16 -10.88 -23.25 5.29
C LYS A 16 -9.78 -22.33 4.77
N LEU A 17 -9.59 -22.28 3.46
CA LEU A 17 -8.60 -21.41 2.83
C LEU A 17 -8.97 -19.93 3.04
N ARG A 18 -10.27 -19.59 2.97
CA ARG A 18 -10.74 -18.24 3.30
C ARG A 18 -10.32 -17.81 4.71
N ALA A 19 -10.52 -18.67 5.71
CA ALA A 19 -10.11 -18.40 7.09
C ALA A 19 -8.59 -18.25 7.21
N GLN A 20 -7.81 -19.07 6.51
CA GLN A 20 -6.34 -18.97 6.48
C GLN A 20 -5.85 -17.66 5.85
N LEU A 21 -6.46 -17.24 4.73
CA LEU A 21 -6.14 -15.97 4.06
C LEU A 21 -6.43 -14.78 4.98
N LEU A 22 -7.59 -14.76 5.65
CA LEU A 22 -7.94 -13.69 6.59
C LEU A 22 -7.04 -13.66 7.83
N ASN A 23 -6.67 -14.82 8.38
CA ASN A 23 -5.71 -14.88 9.48
C ASN A 23 -4.32 -14.37 9.06
N THR A 24 -3.89 -14.74 7.85
CA THR A 24 -2.62 -14.25 7.29
C THR A 24 -2.68 -12.74 7.03
N ALA A 25 -3.81 -12.23 6.56
CA ALA A 25 -4.04 -10.80 6.38
C ALA A 25 -3.91 -10.07 7.73
N GLN A 26 -4.60 -10.54 8.76
CA GLN A 26 -4.51 -9.95 10.11
C GLN A 26 -3.09 -9.97 10.67
N THR A 27 -2.33 -11.04 10.40
CA THR A 27 -0.91 -11.15 10.79
C THR A 27 -0.04 -10.10 10.08
N ALA A 28 -0.22 -9.93 8.76
CA ALA A 28 0.48 -8.92 7.98
C ALA A 28 0.12 -7.49 8.45
N TYR A 29 -1.16 -7.22 8.72
CA TYR A 29 -1.62 -5.95 9.29
C TYR A 29 -0.99 -5.68 10.67
N ALA A 30 -0.92 -6.66 11.56
CA ALA A 30 -0.32 -6.50 12.87
C ALA A 30 1.18 -6.19 12.76
N ASN A 31 1.90 -6.88 11.87
CA ASN A 31 3.31 -6.59 11.58
C ASN A 31 3.50 -5.17 11.03
N ALA A 32 2.63 -4.72 10.12
CA ALA A 32 2.65 -3.36 9.61
C ALA A 32 2.43 -2.30 10.71
N CYS A 33 1.54 -2.57 11.68
CA CYS A 33 1.32 -1.69 12.82
C CYS A 33 2.58 -1.59 13.71
N SER A 34 3.21 -2.72 14.01
CA SER A 34 4.48 -2.74 14.77
C SER A 34 5.58 -1.96 14.05
N LEU A 35 5.74 -2.15 12.75
CA LEU A 35 6.71 -1.41 11.93
C LEU A 35 6.48 0.11 11.98
N ILE A 36 5.22 0.56 12.03
CA ILE A 36 4.91 2.00 12.15
C ILE A 36 5.20 2.54 13.54
N ILE A 37 4.90 1.79 14.60
CA ILE A 37 5.26 2.17 15.97
C ILE A 37 6.77 2.38 16.04
N ASP A 38 7.55 1.42 15.53
CA ASP A 38 9.01 1.52 15.49
C ASP A 38 9.48 2.69 14.61
N ALA A 39 8.82 2.93 13.47
CA ALA A 39 9.12 4.06 12.59
C ALA A 39 8.94 5.40 13.31
N LYS A 40 7.86 5.57 14.09
CA LYS A 40 7.61 6.78 14.88
C LYS A 40 8.66 6.98 15.97
N VAL A 41 9.01 5.93 16.72
CA VAL A 41 10.11 5.98 17.71
C VAL A 41 11.43 6.44 17.06
N LEU A 42 11.74 5.92 15.87
CA LEU A 42 12.94 6.32 15.14
C LEU A 42 12.85 7.75 14.59
N LEU A 43 11.67 8.21 14.19
CA LEU A 43 11.45 9.59 13.76
C LEU A 43 11.73 10.56 14.92
N ASP A 44 11.18 10.27 16.10
CA ASP A 44 11.36 11.07 17.33
C ASP A 44 12.84 11.09 17.76
N ALA A 45 13.54 9.97 17.60
CA ALA A 45 14.98 9.85 17.82
C ALA A 45 15.85 10.46 16.69
N GLN A 46 15.23 11.17 15.73
CA GLN A 46 15.89 11.79 14.57
C GLN A 46 16.65 10.82 13.66
N ARG A 47 16.28 9.53 13.69
CA ARG A 47 16.82 8.47 12.82
C ARG A 47 16.00 8.37 11.52
N TYR A 48 15.83 9.52 10.85
CA TYR A 48 14.94 9.70 9.70
C TYR A 48 15.05 8.63 8.60
N PRO A 49 16.26 8.17 8.20
CA PRO A 49 16.34 7.20 7.12
C PRO A 49 15.70 5.87 7.52
N ARG A 50 15.91 5.43 8.78
CA ARG A 50 15.39 4.15 9.25
C ARG A 50 13.88 4.26 9.52
N ALA A 51 13.42 5.40 10.05
CA ALA A 51 12.01 5.70 10.18
C ALA A 51 11.27 5.60 8.82
N GLY A 52 11.78 6.28 7.79
CA GLY A 52 11.20 6.24 6.45
C GLY A 52 11.22 4.84 5.83
N ALA A 53 12.30 4.08 6.05
CA ALA A 53 12.38 2.69 5.56
C ALA A 53 11.35 1.77 6.20
N LEU A 54 11.21 1.81 7.54
CA LEU A 54 10.21 1.00 8.24
C LEU A 54 8.80 1.37 7.82
N ALA A 55 8.52 2.65 7.56
CA ALA A 55 7.23 3.08 7.04
C ALA A 55 6.92 2.50 5.64
N ILE A 56 7.90 2.44 4.72
CA ILE A 56 7.72 1.78 3.42
C ILE A 56 7.49 0.27 3.60
N LEU A 57 8.19 -0.39 4.54
CA LEU A 57 7.96 -1.81 4.81
C LEU A 57 6.56 -2.06 5.38
N ALA A 58 6.08 -1.19 6.28
CA ALA A 58 4.72 -1.26 6.77
C ALA A 58 3.69 -1.10 5.64
N GLU A 59 3.92 -0.16 4.71
CA GLU A 59 3.10 0.03 3.52
C GLU A 59 3.03 -1.27 2.66
N GLU A 60 4.15 -1.97 2.48
CA GLU A 60 4.19 -3.25 1.76
C GLU A 60 3.41 -4.36 2.51
N GLU A 61 3.47 -4.40 3.84
CA GLU A 61 2.71 -5.36 4.65
C GLU A 61 1.21 -5.06 4.69
N TYR A 62 0.81 -3.78 4.72
CA TYR A 62 -0.59 -3.39 4.51
C TYR A 62 -1.07 -3.82 3.11
N ALA A 63 -0.27 -3.62 2.06
CA ALA A 63 -0.63 -4.06 0.70
C ALA A 63 -0.84 -5.58 0.62
N LYS A 64 0.03 -6.34 1.29
CA LYS A 64 -0.10 -7.80 1.38
C LYS A 64 -1.40 -8.19 2.07
N SER A 65 -1.69 -7.58 3.22
CA SER A 65 -2.95 -7.79 3.92
C SER A 65 -4.15 -7.44 3.04
N PHE A 66 -4.09 -6.36 2.26
CA PHE A 66 -5.17 -5.92 1.39
C PHE A 66 -5.53 -6.98 0.34
N VAL A 67 -4.50 -7.45 -0.36
CA VAL A 67 -4.67 -8.46 -1.42
C VAL A 67 -5.24 -9.74 -0.84
N LEU A 68 -4.75 -10.19 0.32
CA LEU A 68 -5.28 -11.38 0.99
C LEU A 68 -6.78 -11.22 1.36
N CYS A 69 -7.19 -10.05 1.82
CA CYS A 69 -8.62 -9.73 2.05
C CYS A 69 -9.43 -9.78 0.75
N ILE A 70 -8.92 -9.25 -0.36
CA ILE A 70 -9.60 -9.33 -1.67
C ILE A 70 -9.74 -10.79 -2.12
N CYS A 71 -8.68 -11.59 -1.98
CA CYS A 71 -8.69 -13.01 -2.35
C CYS A 71 -9.74 -13.80 -1.56
N ALA A 72 -9.83 -13.53 -0.24
CA ALA A 72 -10.81 -14.13 0.65
C ALA A 72 -12.26 -13.75 0.29
N ARG A 73 -12.49 -12.51 -0.15
CA ARG A 73 -13.81 -12.01 -0.57
C ARG A 73 -14.22 -12.53 -1.95
N ASP A 74 -13.33 -12.41 -2.93
CA ASP A 74 -13.63 -12.66 -4.35
C ASP A 74 -13.46 -14.14 -4.72
N GLY A 75 -13.04 -14.98 -3.77
CA GLY A 75 -12.95 -16.42 -3.97
C GLY A 75 -11.78 -16.87 -4.86
N ARG A 76 -10.79 -15.99 -5.08
CA ARG A 76 -9.71 -16.19 -6.05
C ARG A 76 -8.35 -16.25 -5.37
N TRP A 77 -7.65 -17.36 -5.58
CA TRP A 77 -6.26 -17.55 -5.16
C TRP A 77 -5.49 -18.31 -6.22
N ASP A 78 -4.48 -17.69 -6.82
CA ASP A 78 -3.70 -18.27 -7.92
C ASP A 78 -2.23 -17.85 -7.88
N SER A 79 -1.42 -18.50 -8.72
CA SER A 79 0.02 -18.27 -8.84
C SER A 79 0.36 -16.82 -9.20
N ALA A 80 -0.48 -16.12 -9.97
CA ALA A 80 -0.25 -14.73 -10.36
C ALA A 80 -0.42 -13.79 -9.16
N ILE A 81 -1.45 -14.01 -8.34
CA ILE A 81 -1.65 -13.29 -7.08
C ILE A 81 -0.48 -13.56 -6.13
N PHE A 82 -0.12 -14.84 -5.95
CA PHE A 82 0.99 -15.22 -5.08
C PHE A 82 2.31 -14.56 -5.50
N ARG A 83 2.63 -14.58 -6.80
CA ARG A 83 3.80 -13.88 -7.36
C ARG A 83 3.75 -12.37 -7.11
N GLY A 84 2.57 -11.76 -7.25
CA GLY A 84 2.36 -10.35 -6.91
C GLY A 84 2.60 -10.02 -5.44
N LEU A 85 2.27 -10.95 -4.52
CA LEU A 85 2.51 -10.77 -3.09
C LEU A 85 3.99 -10.89 -2.71
N VAL A 86 4.79 -11.66 -3.44
CA VAL A 86 6.25 -11.73 -3.20
C VAL A 86 6.99 -10.59 -3.90
N ASP A 87 6.48 -10.06 -5.01
CA ASP A 87 7.09 -8.92 -5.70
C ASP A 87 6.87 -7.60 -4.93
N HIS A 88 7.96 -6.87 -4.63
CA HIS A 88 7.87 -5.61 -3.90
C HIS A 88 7.25 -4.49 -4.77
N GLY A 89 7.52 -4.48 -6.07
CA GLY A 89 6.99 -3.46 -6.98
C GLY A 89 5.47 -3.54 -7.12
N ALA A 90 4.91 -4.74 -7.21
CA ALA A 90 3.49 -5.01 -7.25
C ALA A 90 2.79 -4.57 -5.96
N LYS A 91 3.34 -4.90 -4.78
CA LYS A 91 2.81 -4.42 -3.49
C LYS A 91 2.77 -2.90 -3.41
N GLN A 92 3.86 -2.23 -3.80
CA GLN A 92 3.94 -0.77 -3.82
C GLN A 92 2.96 -0.15 -4.82
N ALA A 93 2.76 -0.78 -5.99
CA ALA A 93 1.77 -0.34 -6.96
C ALA A 93 0.34 -0.43 -6.40
N ILE A 94 0.00 -1.52 -5.70
CA ILE A 94 -1.32 -1.69 -5.09
C ILE A 94 -1.57 -0.62 -4.03
N SER A 95 -0.62 -0.41 -3.12
CA SER A 95 -0.69 0.65 -2.11
C SER A 95 -0.93 2.02 -2.75
N GLN A 96 -0.11 2.39 -3.74
CA GLN A 96 -0.25 3.68 -4.40
C GLN A 96 -1.59 3.83 -5.13
N GLY A 97 -2.05 2.79 -5.83
CA GLY A 97 -3.35 2.80 -6.50
C GLY A 97 -4.48 3.05 -5.52
N MET A 98 -4.44 2.41 -4.35
CA MET A 98 -5.41 2.62 -3.28
C MET A 98 -5.35 4.03 -2.68
N LEU A 99 -4.15 4.58 -2.49
CA LEU A 99 -3.98 5.95 -2.00
C LEU A 99 -4.52 6.98 -3.00
N LEU A 100 -4.25 6.81 -4.29
CA LEU A 100 -4.79 7.68 -5.34
C LEU A 100 -6.32 7.61 -5.39
N TYR A 101 -6.88 6.40 -5.31
CA TYR A 101 -8.34 6.23 -5.23
C TYR A 101 -8.93 6.90 -3.98
N TRP A 102 -8.30 6.73 -2.81
CA TRP A 102 -8.74 7.34 -1.56
C TRP A 102 -8.70 8.88 -1.63
N GLN A 103 -7.61 9.45 -2.14
CA GLN A 103 -7.47 10.88 -2.35
C GLN A 103 -8.54 11.42 -3.31
N TRP A 104 -8.79 10.71 -4.41
CA TRP A 104 -9.87 11.05 -5.34
C TRP A 104 -11.24 11.02 -4.65
N LEU A 105 -11.52 9.97 -3.88
CA LEU A 105 -12.79 9.83 -3.17
C LEU A 105 -13.00 10.96 -2.16
N GLN A 106 -11.98 11.27 -1.34
CA GLN A 106 -12.04 12.38 -0.39
C GLN A 106 -12.29 13.71 -1.09
N THR A 107 -11.58 13.98 -2.19
CA THR A 107 -11.74 15.20 -2.99
C THR A 107 -13.16 15.29 -3.57
N ASN A 108 -13.69 14.19 -4.09
CA ASN A 108 -15.03 14.16 -4.66
C ASN A 108 -16.12 14.36 -3.59
N LEU A 109 -15.96 13.73 -2.42
CA LEU A 109 -16.87 13.91 -1.28
C LEU A 109 -16.88 15.36 -0.79
N GLN A 110 -15.70 15.97 -0.63
CA GLN A 110 -15.57 17.37 -0.22
C GLN A 110 -16.23 18.32 -1.23
N ARG A 111 -15.94 18.15 -2.52
CA ARG A 111 -16.54 18.94 -3.60
C ARG A 111 -18.07 18.86 -3.60
N VAL A 112 -18.63 17.66 -3.43
CA VAL A 112 -20.08 17.46 -3.41
C VAL A 112 -20.70 18.04 -2.14
N ALA A 113 -20.02 17.93 -1.00
CA ALA A 113 -20.46 18.58 0.24
C ALA A 113 -20.51 20.11 0.09
N GLU A 114 -19.50 20.72 -0.56
CA GLU A 114 -19.49 22.15 -0.86
C GLU A 114 -20.62 22.57 -1.79
N LEU A 115 -20.86 21.82 -2.87
CA LEU A 115 -21.97 22.10 -3.78
C LEU A 115 -23.33 21.98 -3.07
N ASN A 116 -23.49 21.00 -2.18
CA ASN A 116 -24.71 20.81 -1.41
C ASN A 116 -24.96 21.93 -0.39
N ARG A 117 -23.92 22.64 0.09
CA ARG A 117 -24.13 23.80 0.98
C ARG A 117 -24.89 24.94 0.30
N CYS A 118 -24.76 25.05 -1.02
CA CYS A 118 -25.33 26.16 -1.80
C CYS A 118 -26.47 25.71 -2.73
N SER A 119 -26.91 24.45 -2.64
CA SER A 119 -27.90 23.88 -3.56
C SER A 119 -29.20 23.53 -2.84
N ILE A 120 -30.33 23.83 -3.48
CA ILE A 120 -31.67 23.42 -3.04
C ILE A 120 -31.92 21.93 -3.36
N ILE A 121 -31.14 21.37 -4.30
CA ILE A 121 -31.20 19.97 -4.72
C ILE A 121 -29.95 19.25 -4.23
N GLY A 122 -30.13 18.20 -3.43
CA GLY A 122 -29.02 17.39 -2.93
C GLY A 122 -28.35 16.56 -4.04
N ILE A 123 -27.08 16.86 -4.31
CA ILE A 123 -26.22 16.09 -5.19
C ILE A 123 -25.64 14.92 -4.41
N ARG A 124 -25.69 13.72 -4.96
CA ARG A 124 -25.05 12.53 -4.38
C ARG A 124 -23.64 12.36 -4.96
N PRO A 125 -22.62 12.11 -4.13
CA PRO A 125 -21.28 11.90 -4.63
C PRO A 125 -21.17 10.55 -5.34
N SER A 126 -20.40 10.51 -6.43
CA SER A 126 -19.94 9.23 -6.97
C SER A 126 -18.92 8.60 -6.01
N LEU A 127 -19.11 7.32 -5.71
CA LEU A 127 -18.14 6.55 -4.92
C LEU A 127 -17.06 5.91 -5.81
N PHE A 128 -17.29 5.89 -7.13
CA PHE A 128 -16.38 5.29 -8.09
C PHE A 128 -15.96 6.31 -9.15
N PRO A 129 -14.68 6.35 -9.53
CA PRO A 129 -14.23 7.16 -10.65
C PRO A 129 -14.87 6.67 -11.94
N SER A 130 -15.00 7.58 -12.92
CA SER A 130 -15.31 7.18 -14.29
C SER A 130 -14.24 6.25 -14.85
N GLN A 131 -14.55 5.49 -15.89
CA GLN A 131 -13.59 4.58 -16.52
C GLN A 131 -12.31 5.32 -16.98
N GLN A 132 -12.43 6.55 -17.46
CA GLN A 132 -11.31 7.37 -17.89
C GLN A 132 -10.42 7.78 -16.70
N GLU A 133 -11.02 8.25 -15.61
CA GLU A 133 -10.30 8.58 -14.37
C GLU A 133 -9.62 7.35 -13.78
N TRP A 134 -10.31 6.20 -13.77
CA TRP A 134 -9.75 4.93 -13.32
C TRP A 134 -8.52 4.51 -14.13
N ASN A 135 -8.63 4.52 -15.46
CA ASN A 135 -7.51 4.18 -16.35
C ASN A 135 -6.32 5.11 -16.12
N SER A 136 -6.57 6.41 -15.94
CA SER A 136 -5.53 7.39 -15.62
C SER A 136 -4.80 7.06 -14.31
N MET A 137 -5.54 6.72 -13.25
CA MET A 137 -4.93 6.30 -11.97
C MET A 137 -4.10 5.02 -12.11
N VAL A 138 -4.60 4.04 -12.86
CA VAL A 138 -3.88 2.78 -13.14
C VAL A 138 -2.59 3.03 -13.91
N ASP A 139 -2.65 3.86 -14.96
CA ASP A 139 -1.49 4.19 -15.78
C ASP A 139 -0.43 4.99 -15.02
N GLN A 140 -0.86 5.94 -14.18
CA GLN A 140 0.01 6.67 -13.27
C GLN A 140 0.74 5.71 -12.33
N THR A 141 -0.02 4.81 -11.68
CA THR A 141 0.50 3.82 -10.72
C THR A 141 1.50 2.86 -11.36
N ARG A 142 1.16 2.30 -12.53
CA ARG A 142 2.05 1.40 -13.28
C ARG A 142 3.34 2.11 -13.69
N SER A 143 3.25 3.37 -14.11
CA SER A 143 4.41 4.13 -14.57
C SER A 143 5.36 4.50 -13.43
N SER A 144 4.86 4.89 -12.25
CA SER A 144 5.72 5.27 -11.12
C SER A 144 6.33 4.07 -10.38
N HIS A 145 5.58 2.97 -10.19
CA HIS A 145 6.02 1.86 -9.34
C HIS A 145 6.55 0.66 -10.11
N MET A 146 5.95 0.30 -11.24
CA MET A 146 6.44 -0.84 -12.04
C MET A 146 7.58 -0.42 -12.96
N LYS A 147 7.44 0.72 -13.67
CA LYS A 147 8.46 1.18 -14.63
C LYS A 147 9.60 1.96 -13.97
N LYS A 148 9.27 2.96 -13.14
CA LYS A 148 10.28 3.85 -12.54
C LYS A 148 10.84 3.34 -11.21
N ARG A 149 10.15 2.40 -10.55
CA ARG A 149 10.48 1.82 -9.23
C ARG A 149 10.82 2.90 -8.19
N GLN A 150 10.06 4.00 -8.17
CA GLN A 150 10.40 5.19 -7.35
C GLN A 150 10.44 4.88 -5.85
N ARG A 151 9.44 4.17 -5.33
CA ARG A 151 9.39 3.77 -3.91
C ARG A 151 10.53 2.82 -3.54
N ASP A 152 10.82 1.83 -4.39
CA ASP A 152 11.95 0.93 -4.17
C ASP A 152 13.30 1.66 -4.17
N LYS A 153 13.51 2.61 -5.09
CA LYS A 153 14.70 3.48 -5.08
C LYS A 153 14.77 4.33 -3.80
N LEU A 154 13.66 4.87 -3.33
CA LEU A 154 13.61 5.62 -2.07
C LEU A 154 13.96 4.71 -0.88
N LYS A 155 13.40 3.50 -0.84
CA LYS A 155 13.73 2.47 0.16
C LYS A 155 15.22 2.15 0.16
N GLN A 156 15.83 1.96 -1.02
CA GLN A 156 17.27 1.75 -1.14
C GLN A 156 18.08 2.93 -0.61
N ARG A 157 17.67 4.17 -0.93
CA ARG A 157 18.34 5.40 -0.43
C ARG A 157 18.29 5.56 1.10
N PHE A 158 17.32 4.93 1.77
CA PHE A 158 17.26 4.92 3.23
C PHE A 158 18.30 4.01 3.88
N PHE A 159 18.72 2.94 3.20
CA PHE A 159 19.66 1.95 3.74
C PHE A 159 21.08 2.10 3.21
N TYR A 160 21.21 2.46 1.94
CA TYR A 160 22.47 2.32 1.22
C TYR A 160 23.04 3.67 0.80
N VAL A 161 24.37 3.72 0.73
CA VAL A 161 25.10 4.80 0.06
C VAL A 161 25.09 4.50 -1.42
N GLY A 162 24.67 5.45 -2.23
CA GLY A 162 24.77 5.33 -3.68
C GLY A 162 26.19 5.60 -4.13
N VAL A 163 26.70 4.77 -5.02
CA VAL A 163 28.01 4.94 -5.64
C VAL A 163 27.83 5.29 -7.12
N GLY A 164 28.42 6.39 -7.55
CA GLY A 164 28.44 6.84 -8.93
C GLY A 164 29.45 6.07 -9.79
N ARG A 165 29.41 6.26 -11.11
CA ARG A 165 30.34 5.58 -12.04
C ARG A 165 31.81 5.86 -11.74
N GLU A 166 32.11 7.07 -11.25
CA GLU A 166 33.46 7.49 -10.87
C GLU A 166 33.83 7.07 -9.43
N GLY A 167 33.06 6.18 -8.79
CA GLY A 167 33.34 5.66 -7.45
C GLY A 167 33.03 6.59 -6.27
N HIS A 168 32.54 7.82 -6.52
CA HIS A 168 32.14 8.75 -5.45
C HIS A 168 30.72 8.47 -4.94
N ALA A 169 30.46 8.85 -3.68
CA ALA A 169 29.13 8.78 -3.10
C ALA A 169 28.18 9.80 -3.76
N ILE A 170 27.09 9.33 -4.36
CA ILE A 170 26.07 10.17 -5.03
C ILE A 170 24.83 10.42 -4.16
N HIS A 171 24.59 9.59 -3.15
CA HIS A 171 23.59 9.87 -2.11
C HIS A 171 23.99 9.19 -0.81
N LEU A 172 23.65 9.86 0.30
CA LEU A 172 23.89 9.37 1.65
C LEU A 172 22.56 9.23 2.38
N PRO A 173 22.31 8.13 3.11
CA PRO A 173 21.13 8.03 3.96
C PRO A 173 21.01 9.20 4.93
N ALA A 174 22.13 9.69 5.48
CA ALA A 174 22.15 10.83 6.39
C ALA A 174 21.59 12.14 5.79
N ALA A 175 21.49 12.26 4.47
CA ALA A 175 20.92 13.43 3.79
C ALA A 175 19.38 13.40 3.71
N ILE A 176 18.74 12.32 4.17
CA ILE A 176 17.28 12.22 4.22
C ILE A 176 16.74 13.15 5.30
N SER A 177 15.80 14.01 4.93
CA SER A 177 15.16 14.94 5.85
C SER A 177 14.05 14.27 6.66
N SER A 178 13.75 14.87 7.81
CA SER A 178 12.58 14.51 8.63
C SER A 178 11.29 14.54 7.81
N LYS A 179 11.12 15.53 6.93
CA LYS A 179 9.95 15.67 6.04
C LYS A 179 9.71 14.41 5.20
N VAL A 180 10.75 13.88 4.55
CA VAL A 180 10.63 12.69 3.71
C VAL A 180 10.25 11.45 4.54
N ALA A 181 10.80 11.32 5.74
CA ALA A 181 10.45 10.23 6.65
C ALA A 181 9.01 10.33 7.14
N SER A 182 8.57 11.53 7.55
CA SER A 182 7.18 11.81 7.96
C SER A 182 6.20 11.50 6.84
N GLU A 183 6.47 11.96 5.61
CA GLU A 183 5.61 11.67 4.45
C GLU A 183 5.44 10.17 4.21
N CYS A 184 6.48 9.36 4.46
CA CYS A 184 6.37 7.90 4.37
C CYS A 184 5.47 7.32 5.48
N ILE A 185 5.60 7.82 6.71
CA ILE A 185 4.76 7.41 7.84
C ILE A 185 3.30 7.79 7.58
N ASP A 186 3.04 9.02 7.15
CA ASP A 186 1.69 9.52 6.84
C ASP A 186 1.02 8.70 5.73
N THR A 187 1.81 8.33 4.71
CA THR A 187 1.35 7.43 3.64
C THR A 187 0.91 6.08 4.21
N ALA A 188 1.74 5.44 5.02
CA ALA A 188 1.44 4.14 5.59
C ALA A 188 0.26 4.19 6.58
N CYS A 189 0.16 5.26 7.39
CA CYS A 189 -0.99 5.52 8.26
C CYS A 189 -2.30 5.72 7.48
N THR A 190 -2.25 6.39 6.34
CA THR A 190 -3.42 6.52 5.45
C THR A 190 -3.85 5.14 4.96
N PHE A 191 -2.89 4.31 4.54
CA PHE A 191 -3.21 2.98 4.05
C PHE A 191 -3.70 2.02 5.15
N LYS A 192 -3.24 2.20 6.40
CA LYS A 192 -3.79 1.51 7.58
C LYS A 192 -5.30 1.68 7.68
N SER A 193 -5.83 2.89 7.51
CA SER A 193 -7.27 3.15 7.58
C SER A 193 -8.07 2.36 6.53
N VAL A 194 -7.54 2.29 5.30
CA VAL A 194 -8.13 1.49 4.22
C VAL A 194 -8.12 0.00 4.57
N MET A 195 -7.02 -0.47 5.18
CA MET A 195 -6.88 -1.85 5.63
C MET A 195 -7.83 -2.22 6.76
N GLU A 196 -8.01 -1.34 7.73
CA GLU A 196 -8.92 -1.56 8.86
C GLU A 196 -10.37 -1.69 8.39
N PHE A 197 -10.78 -0.86 7.45
CA PHE A 197 -12.09 -0.99 6.81
C PHE A 197 -12.25 -2.37 6.15
N SER A 198 -11.25 -2.79 5.37
CA SER A 198 -11.27 -4.07 4.65
C SER A 198 -11.31 -5.29 5.57
N LEU A 199 -10.63 -5.23 6.73
CA LEU A 199 -10.62 -6.29 7.73
C LEU A 199 -11.92 -6.31 8.54
N ALA A 200 -12.44 -5.16 8.96
CA ALA A 200 -13.69 -5.04 9.70
C ALA A 200 -14.90 -5.58 8.92
N GLU A 201 -14.91 -5.38 7.60
CA GLU A 201 -15.96 -5.93 6.72
C GLU A 201 -15.99 -7.46 6.72
N GLN A 202 -14.83 -8.12 6.87
CA GLN A 202 -14.70 -9.57 6.65
C GLN A 202 -14.48 -10.39 7.93
N ILE A 203 -14.09 -9.73 9.02
CA ILE A 203 -13.78 -10.33 10.33
C ILE A 203 -14.64 -9.62 11.38
N PRO A 204 -15.77 -10.22 11.81
CA PRO A 204 -16.72 -9.58 12.74
C PRO A 204 -16.12 -9.14 14.08
N GLN A 205 -14.99 -9.73 14.49
CA GLN A 205 -14.34 -9.50 15.78
C GLN A 205 -13.01 -8.71 15.62
N PHE A 206 -12.85 -8.02 14.49
CA PHE A 206 -11.65 -7.25 14.23
C PHE A 206 -11.58 -6.02 15.14
N HIS A 207 -10.42 -5.84 15.79
CA HIS A 207 -10.12 -4.68 16.60
C HIS A 207 -8.90 -3.95 16.01
N PRO A 208 -9.04 -2.66 15.65
CA PRO A 208 -7.93 -1.83 15.21
C PRO A 208 -6.80 -1.76 16.25
N ILE A 209 -5.55 -1.79 15.80
CA ILE A 209 -4.38 -1.57 16.65
C ILE A 209 -4.11 -0.05 16.72
N ALA A 210 -4.00 0.48 17.93
CA ALA A 210 -3.60 1.86 18.16
C ALA A 210 -2.10 2.03 17.85
N ILE A 211 -1.75 3.09 17.11
CA ILE A 211 -0.38 3.40 16.68
C ILE A 211 -0.01 4.85 16.94
#